data_AF-A0A2S6GDM8-F1
#
_entry.id   AF-A0A2S6GDM8-F1
#
_cell.length_a   1.000
_cell.length_b   1.000
_cell.length_c   1.000
_cell.angle_alpha   90.00
_cell.angle_beta   90.00
_cell.angle_gamma   90.00
#
_symmetry.space_group_name_H-M   'P 1'
#
loop_
_entity.id
_entity.type
_entity.pdbx_description
1 polymer ?
#
loop_
_entity_poly.entity_id
_entity_poly.type
_entity_poly.pdbx_seq_one_letter_code
_entity_poly.pdbx_strand_id
1 'polypeptide(L)'
;MAGNKQGWQPLLERLRSGPMFEKWHWLQWNFSPHHAHEPPFAQVTLEALLTCDRMMSGFADDMLGRLERIGGRHKNLDDYEQIKQWLGELLVVHHFVSYPWPVPVTFDHEPVADGSKQNPEMTVNASGFRLGIEVKTPDLRSLSEGRETADWQLLDRMPGMKEALSGEMILPRDNPVKDFLRSADNKFAGFRVADPNFRSVLVIVWDDFVNEPISALLSPSSGLLTSNSFDKLPDGKRRTYPNVDAVVLLRHQHQFVEGMANRPPLDQRDDFIDYGQPDNFPFNCLIVCPDGKTLNEELKKALSATPPHQGLGAEYIPAEIVMWI
;
A
#
# COMPACT_ATOMS: atom_id res chain seq x y z
N MET A 1 1.19 -26.43 -5.95
CA MET A 1 0.88 -26.45 -7.40
C MET A 1 2.20 -26.35 -8.15
N ALA A 2 2.53 -27.28 -9.05
CA ALA A 2 3.72 -27.16 -9.89
C ALA A 2 3.37 -26.28 -11.10
N GLY A 3 3.32 -24.96 -10.85
CA GLY A 3 3.14 -23.95 -11.89
C GLY A 3 4.23 -24.09 -12.95
N ASN A 4 3.86 -23.81 -14.20
CA ASN A 4 4.68 -23.94 -15.39
C ASN A 4 5.99 -23.17 -15.22
N LYS A 5 7.05 -23.87 -14.77
CA LYS A 5 8.32 -23.25 -14.40
C LYS A 5 8.90 -22.40 -15.53
N GLN A 6 8.53 -22.64 -16.80
CA GLN A 6 9.15 -22.07 -18.01
C GLN A 6 8.81 -20.61 -18.34
N GLY A 7 7.86 -19.97 -17.63
CA GLY A 7 7.39 -18.63 -18.02
C GLY A 7 8.31 -17.47 -17.61
N TRP A 8 8.98 -17.57 -16.45
CA TRP A 8 9.69 -16.45 -15.84
C TRP A 8 11.22 -16.50 -15.94
N GLN A 9 11.81 -17.56 -16.51
CA GLN A 9 13.27 -17.64 -16.71
C GLN A 9 13.84 -16.42 -17.43
N PRO A 10 13.22 -15.90 -18.51
CA PRO A 10 13.77 -14.73 -19.18
C PRO A 10 13.86 -13.50 -18.27
N LEU A 11 12.86 -13.29 -17.41
CA LEU A 11 12.87 -12.19 -16.43
C LEU A 11 13.97 -12.39 -15.38
N LEU A 12 14.14 -13.62 -14.90
CA LEU A 12 15.21 -13.93 -13.94
C LEU A 12 16.61 -13.78 -14.55
N GLU A 13 16.80 -14.23 -15.79
CA GLU A 13 18.05 -14.05 -16.54
C GLU A 13 18.34 -12.56 -16.75
N ARG A 14 17.32 -11.78 -17.14
CA ARG A 14 17.42 -10.32 -17.28
C ARG A 14 17.86 -9.68 -15.96
N LEU A 15 17.21 -10.01 -14.85
CA LEU A 15 17.60 -9.49 -13.52
C LEU A 15 19.03 -9.90 -13.13
N ARG A 16 19.41 -11.17 -13.37
CA ARG A 16 20.76 -11.68 -13.09
C ARG A 16 21.86 -11.06 -13.94
N SER A 17 21.52 -10.63 -15.14
CA SER A 17 22.42 -9.86 -16.01
C SER A 17 22.48 -8.36 -15.66
N GLY A 18 21.57 -7.89 -14.80
CA GLY A 18 21.49 -6.51 -14.36
C GLY A 18 22.46 -6.16 -13.21
N PRO A 19 22.49 -4.87 -12.80
CA PRO A 19 23.48 -4.36 -11.85
C PRO A 19 23.23 -4.75 -10.39
N MET A 20 22.11 -5.43 -10.08
CA MET A 20 21.76 -5.88 -8.71
C MET A 20 22.88 -6.70 -8.05
N PHE A 21 23.66 -7.44 -8.84
CA PHE A 21 24.73 -8.32 -8.35
C PHE A 21 26.11 -7.66 -8.37
N GLU A 22 26.26 -6.47 -8.96
CA GLU A 22 27.53 -5.73 -9.02
C GLU A 22 27.84 -4.99 -7.73
N LYS A 23 26.80 -4.62 -6.98
CA LYS A 23 26.90 -3.91 -5.70
C LYS A 23 25.98 -4.56 -4.69
N TRP A 24 26.22 -4.29 -3.40
CA TRP A 24 25.40 -4.83 -2.32
C TRP A 24 23.91 -4.51 -2.51
N HIS A 25 23.03 -5.51 -2.37
CA HIS A 25 21.57 -5.34 -2.41
C HIS A 25 20.89 -6.36 -1.48
N TRP A 26 19.83 -5.95 -0.77
CA TRP A 26 19.10 -6.80 0.19
C TRP A 26 18.56 -8.12 -0.40
N LEU A 27 18.26 -8.18 -1.69
CA LEU A 27 17.64 -9.33 -2.36
C LEU A 27 18.66 -10.15 -3.17
N GLN A 28 19.97 -9.87 -3.06
CA GLN A 28 20.99 -10.64 -3.77
C GLN A 28 20.89 -12.13 -3.46
N TRP A 29 20.64 -12.48 -2.19
CA TRP A 29 20.43 -13.86 -1.83
C TRP A 29 19.19 -14.41 -2.53
N ASN A 30 18.06 -13.71 -2.48
CA ASN A 30 16.79 -14.18 -3.05
C ASN A 30 16.87 -14.53 -4.54
N PHE A 31 17.65 -13.79 -5.33
CA PHE A 31 17.77 -13.98 -6.78
C PHE A 31 19.10 -14.62 -7.22
N SER A 32 19.92 -15.07 -6.27
CA SER A 32 21.26 -15.59 -6.53
C SER A 32 21.26 -16.78 -7.51
N PRO A 33 22.16 -16.80 -8.52
CA PRO A 33 22.31 -17.94 -9.44
C PRO A 33 22.89 -19.19 -8.77
N HIS A 34 23.34 -19.09 -7.52
CA HIS A 34 23.96 -20.21 -6.78
C HIS A 34 22.95 -21.15 -6.13
N HIS A 35 21.66 -20.83 -6.18
CA HIS A 35 20.64 -21.71 -5.63
C HIS A 35 20.40 -22.91 -6.54
N ALA A 36 20.30 -24.11 -5.96
CA ALA A 36 19.88 -25.30 -6.70
C ALA A 36 18.43 -25.18 -7.20
N HIS A 37 17.59 -24.45 -6.44
CA HIS A 37 16.21 -24.12 -6.76
C HIS A 37 15.93 -22.69 -6.35
N GLU A 38 15.17 -21.94 -7.16
CA GLU A 38 14.83 -20.57 -6.83
C GLU A 38 14.10 -20.48 -5.48
N PRO A 39 14.48 -19.56 -4.59
CA PRO A 39 13.77 -19.34 -3.35
C PRO A 39 12.30 -18.94 -3.59
N PRO A 40 11.36 -19.28 -2.68
CA PRO A 40 9.95 -18.93 -2.81
C PRO A 40 9.72 -17.45 -3.14
N PHE A 41 10.48 -16.54 -2.51
CA PHE A 41 10.40 -15.11 -2.79
C PHE A 41 10.60 -14.77 -4.27
N ALA A 42 11.66 -15.33 -4.87
CA ALA A 42 11.96 -15.06 -6.27
C ALA A 42 10.88 -15.60 -7.20
N GLN A 43 10.39 -16.81 -6.93
CA GLN A 43 9.34 -17.43 -7.74
C GLN A 43 8.06 -16.59 -7.73
N VAL A 44 7.54 -16.27 -6.53
CA VAL A 44 6.30 -15.48 -6.37
C VAL A 44 6.46 -14.08 -6.96
N THR A 45 7.60 -13.41 -6.71
CA THR A 45 7.86 -12.07 -7.26
C THR A 45 7.83 -12.09 -8.80
N LEU A 46 8.54 -13.04 -9.42
CA LEU A 46 8.65 -13.12 -10.87
C LEU A 46 7.32 -13.55 -11.52
N GLU A 47 6.55 -14.41 -10.86
CA GLU A 47 5.22 -14.81 -11.33
C GLU A 47 4.23 -13.64 -11.27
N ALA A 48 4.27 -12.84 -10.20
CA ALA A 48 3.47 -11.62 -10.10
C ALA A 48 3.85 -10.59 -11.18
N LEU A 49 5.15 -10.34 -11.37
CA LEU A 49 5.65 -9.44 -12.42
C LEU A 49 5.20 -9.90 -13.81
N LEU A 50 5.33 -11.19 -14.12
CA LEU A 50 4.91 -11.76 -15.40
C LEU A 50 3.40 -11.67 -15.60
N THR A 51 2.62 -11.85 -14.54
CA THR A 51 1.15 -11.70 -14.58
C THR A 51 0.76 -10.27 -14.92
N CYS A 52 1.40 -9.29 -14.27
CA CYS A 52 1.19 -7.87 -14.58
C CYS A 52 1.64 -7.52 -16.01
N ASP A 53 2.79 -8.01 -16.47
CA ASP A 53 3.35 -7.70 -17.79
C ASP A 53 2.47 -8.20 -18.95
N ARG A 54 1.80 -9.34 -18.76
CA ARG A 54 0.83 -9.85 -19.75
C ARG A 54 -0.36 -8.92 -19.94
N MET A 55 -0.71 -8.14 -18.92
CA MET A 55 -1.81 -7.18 -18.95
C MET A 55 -1.34 -5.76 -19.27
N MET A 56 -0.07 -5.46 -19.00
CA MET A 56 0.59 -4.17 -19.22
C MET A 56 2.03 -4.41 -19.73
N SER A 57 2.19 -4.52 -21.05
CA SER A 57 3.49 -4.85 -21.64
C SER A 57 4.58 -3.83 -21.23
N GLY A 58 5.72 -4.34 -20.75
CA GLY A 58 6.84 -3.54 -20.26
C GLY A 58 6.82 -3.31 -18.75
N PHE A 59 5.71 -3.63 -18.06
CA PHE A 59 5.58 -3.45 -16.61
C PHE A 59 6.67 -4.21 -15.84
N ALA A 60 6.90 -5.49 -16.17
CA ALA A 60 7.92 -6.27 -15.47
C ALA A 60 9.30 -5.63 -15.67
N ASP A 61 9.55 -5.11 -16.87
CA ASP A 61 10.85 -4.55 -17.18
C ASP A 61 11.12 -3.23 -16.45
N ASP A 62 10.11 -2.36 -16.38
CA ASP A 62 10.17 -1.10 -15.63
C ASP A 62 10.35 -1.37 -14.13
N MET A 63 9.58 -2.31 -13.58
CA MET A 63 9.66 -2.67 -12.16
C MET A 63 11.02 -3.24 -11.78
N LEU A 64 11.57 -4.19 -12.56
CA LEU A 64 12.91 -4.70 -12.33
C LEU A 64 13.97 -3.60 -12.48
N GLY A 65 13.80 -2.69 -13.45
CA GLY A 65 14.70 -1.56 -13.65
C GLY A 65 14.70 -0.57 -12.48
N ARG A 66 13.56 -0.41 -11.79
CA ARG A 66 13.47 0.35 -10.53
C ARG A 66 14.14 -0.40 -9.39
N LEU A 67 13.89 -1.70 -9.26
CA LEU A 67 14.48 -2.56 -8.23
C LEU A 67 16.03 -2.56 -8.31
N GLU A 68 16.57 -2.69 -9.51
CA GLU A 68 18.02 -2.65 -9.78
C GLU A 68 18.70 -1.34 -9.34
N ARG A 69 17.95 -0.23 -9.24
CA ARG A 69 18.45 1.06 -8.76
C ARG A 69 18.43 1.17 -7.24
N ILE A 70 17.70 0.29 -6.55
CA ILE A 70 17.66 0.24 -5.09
C ILE A 70 18.88 -0.54 -4.59
N GLY A 71 19.62 0.00 -3.63
CA GLY A 71 20.82 -0.64 -3.08
C GLY A 71 22.12 0.08 -3.42
N GLY A 72 23.22 -0.68 -3.43
CA GLY A 72 24.58 -0.17 -3.55
C GLY A 72 25.17 0.35 -2.24
N ARG A 73 24.37 0.54 -1.19
CA ARG A 73 24.82 0.92 0.16
C ARG A 73 24.71 -0.28 1.08
N HIS A 74 25.84 -0.73 1.62
CA HIS A 74 25.90 -1.94 2.44
C HIS A 74 24.96 -1.89 3.64
N LYS A 75 23.95 -2.77 3.67
CA LYS A 75 22.96 -2.90 4.75
C LYS A 75 22.21 -1.60 5.09
N ASN A 76 22.06 -0.70 4.12
CA ASN A 76 21.32 0.52 4.35
C ASN A 76 19.81 0.22 4.44
N LEU A 77 19.19 0.63 5.55
CA LEU A 77 17.79 0.36 5.81
C LEU A 77 16.83 1.18 4.94
N ASP A 78 17.24 2.33 4.41
CA ASP A 78 16.39 3.10 3.47
C ASP A 78 16.24 2.36 2.13
N ASP A 79 17.26 1.59 1.72
CA ASP A 79 17.14 0.69 0.57
C ASP A 79 16.16 -0.45 0.86
N TYR A 80 16.08 -0.94 2.11
CA TYR A 80 15.10 -1.94 2.52
C TYR A 80 13.67 -1.40 2.47
N GLU A 81 13.45 -0.18 2.98
CA GLU A 81 12.14 0.47 2.93
C GLU A 81 11.70 0.76 1.49
N GLN A 82 12.62 1.14 0.60
CA GLN A 82 12.32 1.29 -0.82
C GLN A 82 11.91 -0.04 -1.48
N ILE A 83 12.51 -1.17 -1.08
CA ILE A 83 12.07 -2.49 -1.55
C ILE A 83 10.65 -2.80 -1.07
N LYS A 84 10.30 -2.48 0.18
CA LYS A 84 8.91 -2.63 0.67
C LYS A 84 7.93 -1.74 -0.10
N GLN A 85 8.33 -0.52 -0.48
CA GLN A 85 7.53 0.35 -1.35
C GLN A 85 7.29 -0.28 -2.72
N TRP A 86 8.36 -0.78 -3.34
CA TRP A 86 8.29 -1.51 -4.61
C TRP A 86 7.39 -2.75 -4.53
N LEU A 87 7.48 -3.52 -3.44
CA LEU A 87 6.60 -4.67 -3.19
C LEU A 87 5.15 -4.25 -2.95
N GLY A 88 4.91 -3.12 -2.28
CA GLY A 88 3.57 -2.57 -2.08
C GLY A 88 2.88 -2.23 -3.40
N GLU A 89 3.59 -1.62 -4.32
CA GLU A 89 3.07 -1.36 -5.67
C GLU A 89 2.79 -2.67 -6.41
N LEU A 90 3.74 -3.61 -6.41
CA LEU A 90 3.57 -4.91 -7.06
C LEU A 90 2.34 -5.67 -6.50
N LEU A 91 2.17 -5.71 -5.18
CA LEU A 91 1.02 -6.31 -4.49
C LEU A 91 -0.30 -5.77 -5.03
N VAL A 92 -0.44 -4.44 -5.03
CA VAL A 92 -1.69 -3.79 -5.41
C VAL A 92 -1.96 -3.92 -6.89
N VAL A 93 -0.94 -3.72 -7.74
CA VAL A 93 -1.09 -3.89 -9.19
C VAL A 93 -1.47 -5.32 -9.53
N HIS A 94 -0.75 -6.30 -8.95
CA HIS A 94 -1.00 -7.73 -9.16
C HIS A 94 -2.44 -8.12 -8.82
N HIS A 95 -2.98 -7.57 -7.72
CA HIS A 95 -4.38 -7.76 -7.35
C HIS A 95 -5.35 -7.28 -8.43
N PHE A 96 -5.22 -6.03 -8.87
CA PHE A 96 -6.19 -5.46 -9.82
C PHE A 96 -6.11 -6.08 -11.22
N VAL A 97 -4.92 -6.49 -11.68
CA VAL A 97 -4.79 -7.19 -12.97
C VAL A 97 -5.31 -8.63 -12.92
N SER A 98 -5.24 -9.26 -11.74
CA SER A 98 -5.69 -10.64 -11.52
C SER A 98 -7.17 -10.72 -11.14
N TYR A 99 -7.77 -9.59 -10.76
CA TYR A 99 -9.18 -9.52 -10.39
C TYR A 99 -10.07 -9.95 -11.58
N PRO A 100 -11.05 -10.86 -11.37
CA PRO A 100 -11.91 -11.37 -12.43
C PRO A 100 -13.01 -10.35 -12.79
N TRP A 101 -12.63 -9.27 -13.46
CA TRP A 101 -13.54 -8.21 -13.88
C TRP A 101 -14.71 -8.78 -14.72
N PRO A 102 -15.98 -8.42 -14.41
CA PRO A 102 -17.15 -8.93 -15.12
C PRO A 102 -17.34 -8.29 -16.50
N VAL A 103 -16.53 -7.28 -16.80
CA VAL A 103 -16.50 -6.56 -18.08
C VAL A 103 -15.06 -6.52 -18.59
N PRO A 104 -14.85 -6.41 -19.91
CA PRO A 104 -13.51 -6.18 -20.45
C PRO A 104 -12.90 -4.90 -19.86
N VAL A 105 -11.68 -5.01 -19.37
CA VAL A 105 -10.88 -3.91 -18.85
C VAL A 105 -9.54 -3.83 -19.55
N THR A 106 -8.96 -2.63 -19.56
CA THR A 106 -7.54 -2.40 -19.91
C THR A 106 -6.85 -1.69 -18.76
N PHE A 107 -5.53 -1.76 -18.72
CA PHE A 107 -4.73 -1.22 -17.63
C PHE A 107 -3.65 -0.30 -18.19
N ASP A 108 -3.42 0.82 -17.51
CA ASP A 108 -2.28 1.70 -17.76
C ASP A 108 -1.41 1.77 -16.51
N HIS A 109 -0.10 1.59 -16.67
CA HIS A 109 0.91 1.80 -15.62
C HIS A 109 1.44 3.25 -15.69
N GLU A 110 1.52 3.93 -14.56
CA GLU A 110 1.91 5.34 -14.44
C GLU A 110 1.24 6.27 -15.49
N PRO A 111 -0.10 6.23 -15.65
CA PRO A 111 -0.76 7.04 -16.66
C PRO A 111 -0.56 8.54 -16.40
N VAL A 112 -0.51 9.32 -17.48
CA VAL A 112 -0.38 10.78 -17.42
C VAL A 112 -1.72 11.41 -17.75
N ALA A 113 -2.19 12.33 -16.91
CA ALA A 113 -3.28 13.24 -17.25
C ALA A 113 -2.73 14.55 -17.83
N ASP A 114 -3.47 15.15 -18.77
CA ASP A 114 -3.12 16.45 -19.33
C ASP A 114 -2.90 17.50 -18.24
N GLY A 115 -1.74 18.14 -18.26
CA GLY A 115 -1.35 19.18 -17.29
C GLY A 115 -0.87 18.66 -15.93
N SER A 116 -0.88 17.35 -15.67
CA SER A 116 -0.28 16.77 -14.46
C SER A 116 1.19 16.40 -14.70
N LYS A 117 2.03 16.60 -13.67
CA LYS A 117 3.39 16.07 -13.59
C LYS A 117 3.51 14.86 -12.67
N GLN A 118 2.39 14.39 -12.13
CA GLN A 118 2.32 13.30 -11.17
C GLN A 118 1.30 12.28 -11.65
N ASN A 119 1.70 11.01 -11.60
CA ASN A 119 0.93 9.90 -12.14
C ASN A 119 0.52 9.00 -10.98
N PRO A 120 -0.74 8.54 -10.91
CA PRO A 120 -1.07 7.41 -10.04
C PRO A 120 -0.32 6.16 -10.51
N GLU A 121 -0.20 5.15 -9.65
CA GLU A 121 0.52 3.92 -10.00
C GLU A 121 -0.14 3.18 -11.17
N MET A 122 -1.47 3.16 -11.21
CA MET A 122 -2.19 2.60 -12.35
C MET A 122 -3.59 3.18 -12.55
N THR A 123 -4.15 2.94 -13.74
CA THR A 123 -5.60 3.01 -13.97
C THR A 123 -6.17 1.70 -14.51
N VAL A 124 -7.38 1.36 -14.06
CA VAL A 124 -8.25 0.34 -14.66
C VAL A 124 -9.30 1.03 -15.50
N ASN A 125 -9.39 0.68 -16.78
CA ASN A 125 -10.26 1.35 -17.75
C ASN A 125 -11.31 0.39 -18.30
N ALA A 126 -12.59 0.76 -18.21
CA ALA A 126 -13.72 0.04 -18.79
C ALA A 126 -14.66 1.03 -19.50
N SER A 127 -15.60 0.53 -20.30
CA SER A 127 -16.55 1.40 -21.04
C SER A 127 -17.46 2.26 -20.15
N GLY A 128 -17.64 1.89 -18.87
CA GLY A 128 -18.51 2.57 -17.92
C GLY A 128 -17.81 3.22 -16.72
N PHE A 129 -16.51 2.99 -16.55
CA PHE A 129 -15.74 3.57 -15.45
C PHE A 129 -14.26 3.64 -15.79
N ARG A 130 -13.58 4.55 -15.11
CA ARG A 130 -12.12 4.57 -15.01
C ARG A 130 -11.76 4.65 -13.54
N LEU A 131 -10.93 3.74 -13.04
CA LEU A 131 -10.47 3.72 -11.66
C LEU A 131 -8.97 4.04 -11.63
N GLY A 132 -8.58 5.12 -10.98
CA GLY A 132 -7.19 5.41 -10.64
C GLY A 132 -6.81 4.86 -9.26
N ILE A 133 -5.62 4.29 -9.16
CA ILE A 133 -5.10 3.68 -7.94
C ILE A 133 -3.75 4.31 -7.62
N GLU A 134 -3.64 4.87 -6.43
CA GLU A 134 -2.39 5.37 -5.85
C GLU A 134 -1.99 4.45 -4.72
N VAL A 135 -0.73 4.03 -4.67
CA VAL A 135 -0.22 3.14 -3.62
C VAL A 135 0.77 3.88 -2.73
N LYS A 136 0.67 3.68 -1.43
CA LYS A 136 1.61 4.24 -0.44
C LYS A 136 2.02 3.17 0.56
N THR A 137 3.33 2.93 0.65
CA THR A 137 3.93 2.07 1.68
C THR A 137 4.86 2.92 2.54
N PRO A 138 4.39 3.42 3.70
CA PRO A 138 5.20 4.25 4.59
C PRO A 138 6.38 3.47 5.18
N ASP A 139 7.45 4.20 5.46
CA ASP A 139 8.47 3.74 6.40
C ASP A 139 7.88 3.77 7.82
N LEU A 140 7.87 2.62 8.50
CA LEU A 140 7.33 2.44 9.85
C LEU A 140 8.41 2.08 10.88
N ARG A 141 9.70 2.13 10.53
CA ARG A 141 10.82 1.72 11.42
C ARG A 141 10.79 2.46 12.75
N SER A 142 10.66 3.78 12.73
CA SER A 142 10.65 4.59 13.95
C SER A 142 9.44 4.30 14.85
N LEU A 143 8.32 3.82 14.30
CA LEU A 143 7.19 3.37 15.11
C LEU A 143 7.51 2.03 15.75
N SER A 144 7.99 1.07 14.95
CA SER A 144 8.38 -0.25 15.45
C SER A 144 9.39 -0.14 16.60
N GLU A 145 10.45 0.66 16.43
CA GLU A 145 11.46 0.91 17.46
C GLU A 145 10.86 1.60 18.70
N GLY A 146 9.95 2.57 18.49
CA GLY A 146 9.27 3.25 19.59
C GLY A 146 8.42 2.30 20.43
N ARG A 147 7.68 1.39 19.78
CA ARG A 147 6.77 0.43 20.44
C ARG A 147 7.51 -0.55 21.37
N GLU A 148 8.79 -0.81 21.12
CA GLU A 148 9.61 -1.68 21.99
C GLU A 148 9.96 -1.02 23.34
N THR A 149 9.82 0.31 23.45
CA THR A 149 10.33 1.07 24.60
C THR A 149 9.29 1.98 25.25
N ALA A 150 8.20 2.30 24.55
CA ALA A 150 7.19 3.23 25.05
C ALA A 150 6.14 2.52 25.90
N ASP A 151 5.67 3.18 26.96
CA ASP A 151 4.55 2.72 27.78
C ASP A 151 3.21 2.98 27.06
N TRP A 152 3.16 4.09 26.31
CA TRP A 152 1.94 4.60 25.70
C TRP A 152 2.13 4.94 24.24
N GLN A 153 1.06 4.81 23.47
CA GLN A 153 0.95 5.38 22.14
C GLN A 153 -0.38 6.10 21.96
N LEU A 154 -0.30 7.37 21.57
CA LEU A 154 -1.46 8.13 21.12
C LEU A 154 -1.68 7.88 19.64
N LEU A 155 -2.94 7.62 19.28
CA LEU A 155 -3.33 7.32 17.89
C LEU A 155 -4.06 8.48 17.23
N ASP A 156 -4.48 9.46 18.03
CA ASP A 156 -5.12 10.68 17.56
C ASP A 156 -4.63 11.91 18.37
N ARG A 157 -5.01 13.10 17.91
CA ARG A 157 -4.56 14.36 18.53
C ARG A 157 -5.53 14.78 19.62
N MET A 158 -5.26 14.33 20.85
CA MET A 158 -5.97 14.78 22.05
C MET A 158 -5.16 15.81 22.85
N PRO A 159 -5.61 17.08 22.91
CA PRO A 159 -4.97 18.09 23.75
C PRO A 159 -4.98 17.68 25.24
N GLY A 160 -3.87 17.84 25.94
CA GLY A 160 -3.77 17.57 27.38
C GLY A 160 -3.44 16.12 27.75
N MET A 161 -3.53 15.17 26.81
CA MET A 161 -3.25 13.75 27.08
C MET A 161 -1.78 13.46 27.28
N LYS A 162 -0.91 14.20 26.57
CA LYS A 162 0.53 14.05 26.74
C LYS A 162 0.96 14.42 28.15
N GLU A 163 0.33 15.44 28.73
CA GLU A 163 0.59 15.94 30.07
C GLU A 163 -0.05 15.09 31.16
N ALA A 164 -1.14 14.38 30.84
CA ALA A 164 -1.89 13.55 31.77
C ALA A 164 -1.25 12.17 32.02
N LEU A 165 -0.43 11.69 31.09
CA LEU A 165 0.20 10.37 31.16
C LEU A 165 1.67 10.48 31.54
N SER A 166 2.10 9.63 32.47
CA SER A 166 3.51 9.44 32.78
C SER A 166 4.07 8.27 31.97
N GLY A 167 5.31 8.42 31.48
CA GLY A 167 6.01 7.37 30.75
C GLY A 167 6.51 7.84 29.39
N GLU A 168 7.24 6.96 28.70
CA GLU A 168 7.64 7.18 27.32
C GLU A 168 6.42 7.03 26.40
N MET A 169 6.31 7.90 25.40
CA MET A 169 5.09 8.05 24.61
C MET A 169 5.36 8.23 23.13
N ILE A 170 4.71 7.39 22.33
CA ILE A 170 4.66 7.54 20.87
C ILE A 170 3.50 8.48 20.51
N LEU A 171 3.82 9.53 19.76
CA LEU A 171 2.81 10.47 19.25
C LEU A 171 2.15 9.95 17.96
N PRO A 172 0.96 10.45 17.61
CA PRO A 172 0.25 9.98 16.42
C PRO A 172 1.08 10.17 15.14
N ARG A 173 1.22 9.11 14.35
CA ARG A 173 1.85 9.17 13.01
C ARG A 173 0.82 9.48 11.93
N ASP A 174 0.04 10.53 12.16
CA ASP A 174 -1.04 10.95 11.28
C ASP A 174 -0.57 11.83 10.10
N ASN A 175 0.59 12.48 10.23
CA ASN A 175 1.14 13.35 9.18
C ASN A 175 1.46 12.62 7.88
N PRO A 176 2.08 11.41 7.87
CA PRO A 176 2.23 10.64 6.64
C PRO A 176 0.90 10.34 5.95
N VAL A 177 -0.14 9.95 6.70
CA VAL A 177 -1.48 9.69 6.14
C VAL A 177 -2.08 10.95 5.51
N LYS A 178 -1.92 12.11 6.16
CA LYS A 178 -2.29 13.42 5.59
C LYS A 178 -1.53 13.71 4.29
N ASP A 179 -0.22 13.50 4.28
CA ASP A 179 0.60 13.79 3.10
C ASP A 179 0.28 12.83 1.94
N PHE A 180 -0.09 11.58 2.24
CA PHE A 180 -0.60 10.61 1.27
C PHE A 180 -1.93 11.05 0.66
N LEU A 181 -2.89 11.50 1.47
CA LEU A 181 -4.16 12.04 0.97
C LEU A 181 -3.95 13.26 0.08
N ARG A 182 -3.08 14.21 0.47
CA ARG A 182 -2.76 15.38 -0.34
C ARG A 182 -2.08 14.99 -1.66
N SER A 183 -1.14 14.04 -1.61
CA SER A 183 -0.46 13.51 -2.80
C SER A 183 -1.45 12.85 -3.77
N ALA A 184 -2.32 11.99 -3.26
CA ALA A 184 -3.33 11.29 -4.05
C ALA A 184 -4.33 12.29 -4.66
N ASP A 185 -4.84 13.22 -3.86
CA ASP A 185 -5.79 14.24 -4.32
C ASP A 185 -5.22 15.05 -5.50
N ASN A 186 -3.96 15.48 -5.38
CA ASN A 186 -3.27 16.21 -6.45
C ASN A 186 -3.06 15.35 -7.72
N LYS A 187 -2.62 14.10 -7.57
CA LYS A 187 -2.43 13.16 -8.70
C LYS A 187 -3.72 12.91 -9.46
N PHE A 188 -4.84 12.76 -8.76
CA PHE A 188 -6.13 12.44 -9.35
C PHE A 188 -6.88 13.63 -9.94
N ALA A 189 -6.51 14.87 -9.57
CA ALA A 189 -7.21 16.08 -10.01
C ALA A 189 -7.31 16.20 -11.55
N GLY A 190 -6.21 15.97 -12.27
CA GLY A 190 -6.19 16.05 -13.74
C GLY A 190 -7.13 15.03 -14.40
N PHE A 191 -7.11 13.79 -13.92
CA PHE A 191 -8.01 12.74 -14.40
C PHE A 191 -9.48 13.05 -14.14
N ARG A 192 -9.78 13.64 -12.98
CA ARG A 192 -11.14 14.00 -12.59
C ARG A 192 -11.72 15.14 -13.43
N VAL A 193 -10.88 16.06 -13.89
CA VAL A 193 -11.27 17.12 -14.85
C VAL A 193 -11.52 16.52 -16.23
N ALA A 194 -10.67 15.59 -16.67
CA ALA A 194 -10.78 14.97 -17.98
C ALA A 194 -11.96 13.99 -18.11
N ASP A 195 -12.30 13.28 -17.02
CA ASP A 195 -13.34 12.26 -17.02
C ASP A 195 -14.23 12.33 -15.75
N PRO A 196 -15.52 12.73 -15.89
CA PRO A 196 -16.46 12.75 -14.77
C PRO A 196 -16.80 11.34 -14.23
N ASN A 197 -16.58 10.27 -14.99
CA ASN A 197 -16.73 8.89 -14.55
C ASN A 197 -15.48 8.34 -13.85
N PHE A 198 -14.39 9.13 -13.79
CA PHE A 198 -13.20 8.75 -13.04
C PHE A 198 -13.53 8.54 -11.56
N ARG A 199 -13.09 7.39 -11.05
CA ARG A 199 -13.07 7.03 -9.64
C ARG A 199 -11.63 6.84 -9.18
N SER A 200 -11.37 7.02 -7.89
CA SER A 200 -10.00 7.04 -7.37
C SER A 200 -9.88 6.46 -5.99
N VAL A 201 -8.87 5.63 -5.79
CA VAL A 201 -8.60 5.00 -4.51
C VAL A 201 -7.14 5.19 -4.14
N LEU A 202 -6.92 5.61 -2.89
CA LEU A 202 -5.62 5.58 -2.25
C LEU A 202 -5.50 4.27 -1.46
N VAL A 203 -4.54 3.42 -1.83
CA VAL A 203 -4.20 2.20 -1.09
C VAL A 203 -2.99 2.48 -0.21
N ILE A 204 -3.10 2.26 1.10
CA ILE A 204 -2.01 2.42 2.06
C ILE A 204 -1.64 1.04 2.60
N VAL A 205 -0.42 0.61 2.33
CA VAL A 205 0.13 -0.66 2.79
C VAL A 205 0.83 -0.47 4.13
N TRP A 206 0.15 -0.79 5.22
CA TRP A 206 0.60 -0.60 6.60
C TRP A 206 1.11 -1.92 7.23
N ASP A 207 1.54 -1.87 8.48
CA ASP A 207 1.89 -3.05 9.29
C ASP A 207 0.68 -3.59 10.09
N ASP A 208 0.94 -4.42 11.11
CA ASP A 208 -0.09 -5.03 11.96
C ASP A 208 -0.94 -4.04 12.76
N PHE A 209 -0.49 -2.79 12.89
CA PHE A 209 -1.14 -1.77 13.68
C PHE A 209 -2.02 -0.87 12.81
N VAL A 210 -2.92 -1.50 12.05
CA VAL A 210 -3.83 -0.82 11.11
C VAL A 210 -4.80 0.16 11.80
N ASN A 211 -4.98 0.03 13.12
CA ASN A 211 -5.69 1.02 13.93
C ASN A 211 -5.05 2.41 13.87
N GLU A 212 -3.73 2.52 13.63
CA GLU A 212 -3.05 3.81 13.49
C GLU A 212 -3.59 4.64 12.31
N PRO A 213 -3.53 4.15 11.04
CA PRO A 213 -4.09 4.89 9.92
C PRO A 213 -5.62 4.98 10.00
N ILE A 214 -6.32 4.00 10.57
CA ILE A 214 -7.78 4.10 10.82
C ILE A 214 -8.08 5.30 11.72
N SER A 215 -7.35 5.44 12.83
CA SER A 215 -7.55 6.53 13.80
C SER A 215 -7.16 7.88 13.21
N ALA A 216 -6.07 7.94 12.44
CA ALA A 216 -5.68 9.14 11.71
C ALA A 216 -6.75 9.63 10.72
N LEU A 217 -7.52 8.71 10.12
CA LEU A 217 -8.58 9.03 9.16
C LEU A 217 -9.92 9.35 9.84
N LEU A 218 -10.29 8.57 10.86
CA LEU A 218 -11.66 8.47 11.37
C LEU A 218 -11.85 8.82 12.85
N SER A 219 -10.78 9.13 13.61
CA SER A 219 -10.97 9.54 15.01
C SER A 219 -11.96 10.71 15.09
N PRO A 220 -13.00 10.63 15.93
CA PRO A 220 -13.93 11.74 16.12
C PRO A 220 -13.26 13.02 16.63
N SER A 221 -12.11 12.90 17.32
CA SER A 221 -11.41 14.04 17.93
C SER A 221 -10.64 14.87 16.90
N SER A 222 -10.07 14.22 15.89
CA SER A 222 -9.07 14.85 15.01
C SER A 222 -8.93 14.23 13.61
N GLY A 223 -9.66 13.16 13.30
CA GLY A 223 -9.50 12.37 12.08
C GLY A 223 -9.64 13.18 10.79
N LEU A 224 -8.77 12.90 9.82
CA LEU A 224 -8.61 13.65 8.57
C LEU A 224 -9.90 13.77 7.74
N LEU A 225 -10.78 12.77 7.83
CA LEU A 225 -12.04 12.70 7.08
C LEU A 225 -13.26 13.11 7.91
N THR A 226 -13.05 13.62 9.12
CA THR A 226 -14.12 14.08 10.02
C THR A 226 -14.32 15.59 9.95
N SER A 227 -15.32 16.12 10.65
CA SER A 227 -15.48 17.57 10.83
C SER A 227 -14.37 18.20 11.68
N ASN A 228 -13.71 17.40 12.53
CA ASN A 228 -12.70 17.85 13.48
C ASN A 228 -11.26 17.67 12.97
N SER A 229 -11.10 17.42 11.67
CA SER A 229 -9.80 17.21 11.02
C SER A 229 -8.72 18.18 11.50
N PHE A 230 -7.55 17.63 11.84
CA PHE A 230 -6.37 18.42 12.17
C PHE A 230 -5.73 19.10 10.94
N ASP A 231 -6.06 18.65 9.72
CA ASP A 231 -5.66 19.34 8.49
C ASP A 231 -6.65 20.46 8.18
N LYS A 232 -6.26 21.69 8.51
CA LYS A 232 -7.09 22.88 8.34
C LYS A 232 -6.53 23.82 7.28
N LEU A 233 -7.43 24.49 6.58
CA LEU A 233 -7.14 25.65 5.74
C LEU A 233 -6.78 26.87 6.61
N PRO A 234 -6.18 27.93 6.02
CA PRO A 234 -5.88 29.16 6.77
C PRO A 234 -7.09 29.82 7.45
N ASP A 235 -8.30 29.59 6.93
CA ASP A 235 -9.56 30.09 7.51
C ASP A 235 -10.10 29.21 8.66
N GLY A 236 -9.36 28.17 9.05
CA GLY A 236 -9.70 27.25 10.13
C GLY A 236 -10.68 26.14 9.75
N LYS A 237 -11.21 26.12 8.52
CA LYS A 237 -12.06 25.01 8.04
C LYS A 237 -11.23 23.76 7.77
N ARG A 238 -11.86 22.59 7.86
CA ARG A 238 -11.22 21.34 7.42
C ARG A 238 -10.81 21.45 5.96
N ARG A 239 -9.63 20.92 5.64
CA ARG A 239 -9.28 20.59 4.26
C ARG A 239 -10.09 19.37 3.81
N THR A 240 -10.54 19.38 2.56
CA THR A 240 -11.21 18.26 1.92
C THR A 240 -10.29 17.63 0.86
N TYR A 241 -10.62 16.42 0.42
CA TYR A 241 -9.88 15.65 -0.58
C TYR A 241 -10.84 15.16 -1.68
N PRO A 242 -11.40 16.07 -2.49
CA PRO A 242 -12.49 15.76 -3.43
C PRO A 242 -12.09 14.83 -4.58
N ASN A 243 -10.79 14.64 -4.81
CA ASN A 243 -10.26 13.78 -5.85
C ASN A 243 -9.88 12.39 -5.33
N VAL A 244 -10.16 12.07 -4.06
CA VAL A 244 -10.00 10.73 -3.47
C VAL A 244 -11.38 10.20 -3.11
N ASP A 245 -11.81 9.06 -3.66
CA ASP A 245 -13.14 8.50 -3.37
C ASP A 245 -13.14 7.55 -2.19
N ALA A 246 -12.06 6.79 -2.02
CA ALA A 246 -11.86 5.95 -0.86
C ALA A 246 -10.39 5.74 -0.55
N VAL A 247 -10.13 5.34 0.69
CA VAL A 247 -8.85 4.83 1.16
C VAL A 247 -9.03 3.34 1.47
N VAL A 248 -8.10 2.51 1.00
CA VAL A 248 -7.99 1.11 1.40
C VAL A 248 -6.74 0.95 2.24
N LEU A 249 -6.86 0.36 3.42
CA LEU A 249 -5.74 0.07 4.31
C LEU A 249 -5.45 -1.43 4.27
N LEU A 250 -4.22 -1.79 3.90
CA LEU A 250 -3.74 -3.17 3.88
C LEU A 250 -2.82 -3.40 5.07
N ARG A 251 -3.14 -4.39 5.90
CA ARG A 251 -2.25 -4.88 6.97
C ARG A 251 -1.30 -5.91 6.36
N HIS A 252 -0.15 -5.46 5.84
CA HIS A 252 0.64 -6.32 4.92
C HIS A 252 2.17 -6.16 4.96
N GLN A 253 2.74 -5.08 5.53
CA GLN A 253 4.20 -4.89 5.50
C GLN A 253 4.98 -6.04 6.18
N HIS A 254 4.40 -6.69 7.20
CA HIS A 254 5.02 -7.86 7.83
C HIS A 254 5.16 -9.04 6.86
N GLN A 255 4.21 -9.22 5.93
CA GLN A 255 4.27 -10.26 4.91
C GLN A 255 5.47 -10.04 3.97
N PHE A 256 5.79 -8.79 3.64
CA PHE A 256 6.98 -8.49 2.85
C PHE A 256 8.27 -8.87 3.58
N VAL A 257 8.33 -8.65 4.89
CA VAL A 257 9.50 -9.03 5.71
C VAL A 257 9.68 -10.55 5.70
N GLU A 258 8.60 -11.30 5.96
CA GLU A 258 8.61 -12.76 5.96
C GLU A 258 8.93 -13.33 4.56
N GLY A 259 8.33 -12.75 3.51
CA GLY A 259 8.60 -13.09 2.12
C GLY A 259 10.08 -12.88 1.76
N MET A 260 10.64 -11.70 2.03
CA MET A 260 12.05 -11.42 1.77
C MET A 260 12.97 -12.37 2.55
N ALA A 261 12.57 -12.81 3.75
CA ALA A 261 13.28 -13.81 4.53
C ALA A 261 13.02 -15.27 4.06
N ASN A 262 12.18 -15.49 3.04
CA ASN A 262 11.71 -16.79 2.55
C ASN A 262 11.09 -17.67 3.64
N ARG A 263 10.40 -17.04 4.57
CA ARG A 263 9.61 -17.70 5.59
C ARG A 263 8.18 -17.89 5.08
N PRO A 264 7.43 -18.85 5.65
CA PRO A 264 6.01 -18.99 5.35
C PRO A 264 5.24 -17.69 5.60
N PRO A 265 4.19 -17.40 4.83
CA PRO A 265 3.31 -16.28 5.11
C PRO A 265 2.68 -16.42 6.51
N LEU A 266 2.39 -15.28 7.13
CA LEU A 266 1.65 -15.23 8.39
C LEU A 266 0.14 -15.16 8.11
N ASP A 267 -0.66 -15.50 9.12
CA ASP A 267 -2.12 -15.48 9.05
C ASP A 267 -2.69 -16.36 7.92
N GLN A 268 -3.83 -16.00 7.33
CA GLN A 268 -4.49 -16.78 6.28
C GLN A 268 -4.09 -16.30 4.87
N ARG A 269 -2.82 -15.94 4.69
CA ARG A 269 -2.26 -15.52 3.40
C ARG A 269 -1.61 -16.68 2.68
N ASP A 270 -1.78 -16.75 1.36
CA ASP A 270 -1.16 -17.79 0.53
C ASP A 270 0.34 -17.53 0.29
N ASP A 271 0.73 -16.27 0.14
CA ASP A 271 2.11 -15.79 0.03
C ASP A 271 2.22 -14.28 0.36
N PHE A 272 3.40 -13.67 0.18
CA PHE A 272 3.63 -12.25 0.52
C PHE A 272 3.07 -11.24 -0.50
N ILE A 273 2.57 -11.68 -1.65
CA ILE A 273 1.86 -10.89 -2.67
C ILE A 273 0.35 -11.21 -2.68
N ASP A 274 -0.14 -12.07 -1.79
CA ASP A 274 -1.56 -12.29 -1.61
C ASP A 274 -2.24 -11.04 -1.03
N TYR A 275 -3.07 -10.35 -1.83
CA TYR A 275 -3.81 -9.14 -1.43
C TYR A 275 -4.88 -9.40 -0.36
N GLY A 276 -5.31 -10.65 -0.19
CA GLY A 276 -6.29 -11.06 0.79
C GLY A 276 -7.72 -11.01 0.27
N GLN A 277 -8.60 -11.68 1.01
CA GLN A 277 -10.01 -11.80 0.69
C GLN A 277 -10.87 -11.11 1.75
N PRO A 278 -12.06 -10.57 1.39
CA PRO A 278 -12.94 -9.87 2.33
C PRO A 278 -13.32 -10.67 3.58
N ASP A 279 -13.35 -11.99 3.46
CA ASP A 279 -13.81 -12.92 4.50
C ASP A 279 -12.65 -13.56 5.29
N ASN A 280 -11.40 -13.27 4.94
CA ASN A 280 -10.22 -13.87 5.56
C ASN A 280 -9.39 -12.83 6.31
N PHE A 281 -8.85 -13.25 7.45
CA PHE A 281 -7.95 -12.41 8.25
C PHE A 281 -6.50 -12.48 7.73
N PRO A 282 -5.76 -11.34 7.69
CA PRO A 282 -6.20 -10.00 8.05
C PRO A 282 -7.10 -9.36 6.99
N PHE A 283 -8.07 -8.56 7.43
CA PHE A 283 -9.02 -7.88 6.57
C PHE A 283 -8.40 -6.60 5.97
N ASN A 284 -8.76 -6.29 4.73
CA ASN A 284 -8.47 -4.97 4.16
C ASN A 284 -9.58 -3.99 4.58
N CYS A 285 -9.21 -2.81 5.03
CA CYS A 285 -10.17 -1.83 5.56
C CYS A 285 -10.54 -0.80 4.50
N LEU A 286 -11.83 -0.65 4.20
CA LEU A 286 -12.37 0.33 3.26
C LEU A 286 -12.91 1.56 3.98
N ILE A 287 -12.34 2.72 3.71
CA ILE A 287 -12.79 4.00 4.26
C ILE A 287 -13.22 4.90 3.10
N VAL A 288 -14.53 5.16 2.99
CA VAL A 288 -15.08 6.05 1.95
C VAL A 288 -14.81 7.50 2.33
N CYS A 289 -14.26 8.27 1.39
CA CYS A 289 -14.01 9.70 1.60
C CYS A 289 -15.35 10.47 1.49
N PRO A 290 -15.71 11.29 2.49
CA PRO A 290 -17.01 11.97 2.51
C PRO A 290 -17.17 13.03 1.42
N ASP A 291 -16.05 13.60 0.95
CA ASP A 291 -16.02 14.62 -0.11
C ASP A 291 -15.78 14.00 -1.51
N GLY A 292 -15.62 12.67 -1.58
CA GLY A 292 -15.38 11.92 -2.80
C GLY A 292 -16.66 11.51 -3.53
N LYS A 293 -16.51 10.89 -4.70
CA LYS A 293 -17.60 10.29 -5.46
C LYS A 293 -17.90 8.88 -4.98
N THR A 294 -19.16 8.45 -5.08
CA THR A 294 -19.54 7.08 -4.74
C THR A 294 -18.91 6.07 -5.69
N LEU A 295 -18.26 5.05 -5.11
CA LEU A 295 -17.84 3.84 -5.82
C LEU A 295 -19.05 2.97 -6.11
N ASN A 296 -19.16 2.45 -7.33
CA ASN A 296 -20.17 1.45 -7.65
C ASN A 296 -19.83 0.11 -6.97
N GLU A 297 -20.79 -0.81 -6.91
CA GLU A 297 -20.61 -2.10 -6.21
C GLU A 297 -19.50 -2.96 -6.82
N GLU A 298 -19.27 -2.86 -8.12
CA GLU A 298 -18.20 -3.62 -8.78
C GLU A 298 -16.82 -3.13 -8.34
N LEU A 299 -16.62 -1.81 -8.32
CA LEU A 299 -15.38 -1.23 -7.81
C LEU A 299 -15.16 -1.60 -6.34
N LYS A 300 -16.21 -1.55 -5.50
CA LYS A 300 -16.10 -1.96 -4.09
C LYS A 300 -15.66 -3.43 -3.95
N LYS A 301 -16.22 -4.34 -4.75
CA LYS A 301 -15.82 -5.76 -4.76
C LYS A 301 -14.38 -5.93 -5.20
N ALA A 302 -13.95 -5.19 -6.22
CA ALA A 302 -12.57 -5.21 -6.70
C ALA A 302 -11.56 -4.71 -5.65
N LEU A 303 -11.97 -3.90 -4.68
CA LEU A 303 -11.10 -3.49 -3.56
C LEU A 303 -10.87 -4.60 -2.53
N SER A 304 -11.64 -5.69 -2.55
CA SER A 304 -11.56 -6.78 -1.57
C SER A 304 -11.43 -6.31 -0.12
N ALA A 305 -12.22 -5.29 0.25
CA ALA A 305 -12.09 -4.57 1.51
C ALA A 305 -13.45 -4.29 2.17
N THR A 306 -13.45 -4.28 3.50
CA THR A 306 -14.65 -4.16 4.34
C THR A 306 -14.57 -2.88 5.17
N PRO A 307 -15.67 -2.14 5.40
CA PRO A 307 -15.66 -0.98 6.28
C PRO A 307 -15.24 -1.34 7.72
N PRO A 308 -14.56 -0.43 8.43
CA PRO A 308 -14.15 -0.67 9.81
C PRO A 308 -15.37 -0.87 10.72
N HIS A 309 -15.38 -1.95 11.49
CA HIS A 309 -16.41 -2.21 12.49
C HIS A 309 -15.90 -3.15 13.59
N GLN A 310 -16.55 -3.12 14.75
CA GLN A 310 -16.13 -3.89 15.94
C GLN A 310 -15.99 -5.40 15.69
N GLY A 311 -16.84 -5.96 14.82
CA GLY A 311 -16.78 -7.37 14.45
C GLY A 311 -15.52 -7.83 13.70
N LEU A 312 -14.68 -6.92 13.17
CA LEU A 312 -13.41 -7.28 12.52
C LEU A 312 -12.25 -7.45 13.51
N GLY A 313 -12.38 -6.91 14.72
CA GLY A 313 -11.31 -6.84 15.72
C GLY A 313 -11.13 -5.44 16.29
N ALA A 314 -10.47 -5.34 17.44
CA ALA A 314 -10.23 -4.06 18.10
C ALA A 314 -9.26 -3.16 17.32
N GLU A 315 -8.38 -3.77 16.52
CA GLU A 315 -7.45 -3.09 15.62
C GLU A 315 -8.12 -2.46 14.39
N TYR A 316 -9.39 -2.79 14.12
CA TYR A 316 -10.15 -2.29 12.97
C TYR A 316 -11.14 -1.18 13.32
N ILE A 317 -11.03 -0.58 14.51
CA ILE A 317 -11.80 0.60 14.90
C ILE A 317 -10.85 1.74 15.28
N PRO A 318 -11.28 3.01 15.14
CA PRO A 318 -10.51 4.12 15.67
C PRO A 318 -10.27 3.93 17.17
N ALA A 319 -9.04 4.11 17.59
CA ALA A 319 -8.63 4.09 18.98
C ALA A 319 -7.92 5.40 19.30
N GLU A 320 -7.98 5.80 20.58
CA GLU A 320 -7.41 7.05 21.07
C GLU A 320 -5.99 6.81 21.60
N ILE A 321 -5.83 5.71 22.33
CA ILE A 321 -4.60 5.34 23.04
C ILE A 321 -4.38 3.83 23.04
N VAL A 322 -3.11 3.43 23.02
CA VAL A 322 -2.64 2.07 23.25
C VAL A 322 -1.68 2.09 24.45
N MET A 323 -1.83 1.10 25.32
CA MET A 323 -0.88 0.80 26.40
C MET A 323 -0.06 -0.41 25.98
N TRP A 324 1.26 -0.25 25.89
CA TRP A 324 2.18 -1.35 25.65
C TRP A 324 2.54 -1.99 26.99
N ILE A 325 2.50 -3.32 27.08
CA ILE A 325 2.75 -4.10 28.30
C ILE A 325 3.98 -4.98 28.12
#